data_AF-A0A150XJ32-F1
#
_entry.id   AF-A0A150XJ32-F1
#
_cell.length_a   1.000
_cell.length_b   1.000
_cell.length_c   1.000
_cell.angle_alpha   90.00
_cell.angle_beta   90.00
_cell.angle_gamma   90.00
#
_symmetry.space_group_name_H-M   'P 1'
#
loop_
_entity.id
_entity.type
_entity.pdbx_description
1 polymer ?
#
loop_
_entity_poly.entity_id
_entity_poly.type
_entity_poly.pdbx_seq_one_letter_code
_entity_poly.pdbx_strand_id
1 'polypeptide(L)'
;MKKGHYLLVIICLLSLSSFAFITHEAKDRAEEEAIKDLVLKSYVHGAFNELNAEAMKKGFHEDFAIYSAKGESISKYPIAVWADGVAKRKANGYDAKDPKNKWDHKFASVDVTGGAAQVKIELFNQGKQVYTDYLSLLKFDSGWRIVAKVYNQH
;
A
#
# COMPACT_ATOMS: atom_id res chain seq x y z
N MET A 1 9.89 -54.01 12.17
CA MET A 1 10.58 -52.77 12.58
C MET A 1 10.68 -51.70 11.48
N LYS A 2 11.01 -52.03 10.23
CA LYS A 2 11.20 -51.01 9.17
C LYS A 2 9.93 -50.20 8.78
N LYS A 3 8.74 -50.83 8.71
CA LYS A 3 7.48 -50.14 8.33
C LYS A 3 7.04 -49.03 9.28
N GLY A 4 7.19 -49.22 10.60
CA GLY A 4 6.84 -48.20 11.60
C GLY A 4 7.77 -46.98 11.55
N HIS A 5 9.03 -47.17 11.15
CA HIS A 5 9.98 -46.08 10.99
C HIS A 5 9.65 -45.20 9.79
N TYR A 6 9.25 -45.80 8.64
CA TYR A 6 8.77 -45.04 7.49
C TYR A 6 7.49 -44.25 7.78
N LEU A 7 6.55 -44.83 8.54
CA LEU A 7 5.32 -44.13 8.94
C LEU A 7 5.63 -42.93 9.84
N LEU A 8 6.55 -43.08 10.79
CA LEU A 8 6.97 -41.98 11.67
C LEU A 8 7.65 -40.85 10.89
N VAL A 9 8.53 -41.18 9.94
CA VAL A 9 9.21 -40.20 9.07
C VAL A 9 8.20 -39.44 8.21
N ILE A 10 7.21 -40.11 7.63
CA ILE A 10 6.15 -39.46 6.83
C ILE A 10 5.32 -38.50 7.71
N ILE A 11 4.95 -38.93 8.92
CA ILE A 11 4.22 -38.06 9.86
C ILE A 11 5.06 -36.83 10.25
N CYS A 12 6.35 -37.01 10.51
CA CYS A 12 7.26 -35.90 10.81
C CYS A 12 7.44 -34.94 9.61
N LEU A 13 7.49 -35.45 8.37
CA LEU A 13 7.58 -34.60 7.18
C LEU A 13 6.28 -33.82 6.94
N LEU A 14 5.12 -34.45 7.13
CA LEU A 14 3.81 -33.80 7.01
C LEU A 14 3.58 -32.75 8.10
N SER A 15 4.08 -32.98 9.32
CA SER A 15 3.98 -32.00 10.39
C SER A 15 4.94 -30.81 10.17
N LEU A 16 6.16 -31.06 9.67
CA LEU A 16 7.09 -29.98 9.29
C LEU A 16 6.53 -29.11 8.17
N SER A 17 5.96 -29.70 7.12
CA SER A 17 5.39 -28.93 6.01
C SER A 17 4.21 -28.08 6.47
N SER A 18 3.30 -28.64 7.28
CA SER A 18 2.15 -27.91 7.83
C SER A 18 2.60 -26.71 8.68
N PHE A 19 3.66 -26.88 9.48
CA PHE A 19 4.20 -25.80 10.30
C PHE A 19 4.84 -24.68 9.44
N ALA A 20 5.56 -25.04 8.37
CA ALA A 20 6.12 -24.06 7.43
C ALA A 20 5.02 -23.24 6.72
N PHE A 21 3.91 -23.86 6.32
CA PHE A 21 2.78 -23.13 5.73
C PHE A 21 2.13 -22.14 6.70
N ILE A 22 1.88 -22.56 7.95
CA ILE A 22 1.28 -21.69 8.99
C ILE A 22 2.15 -20.46 9.25
N THR A 23 3.47 -20.65 9.34
CA THR A 23 4.41 -19.55 9.58
C THR A 23 4.52 -18.59 8.38
N HIS A 24 4.45 -19.11 7.15
CA HIS A 24 4.44 -18.28 5.95
C HIS A 24 3.17 -17.44 5.84
N GLU A 25 1.99 -18.02 6.02
CA GLU A 25 0.74 -17.27 6.02
C GLU A 25 0.69 -16.20 7.12
N ALA A 26 1.16 -16.53 8.33
CA ALA A 26 1.17 -15.58 9.43
C ALA A 26 2.09 -14.39 9.12
N LYS A 27 3.22 -14.64 8.47
CA LYS A 27 4.13 -13.60 7.99
C LYS A 27 3.45 -12.73 6.93
N ASP A 28 2.85 -13.33 5.91
CA ASP A 28 2.24 -12.59 4.81
C ASP A 28 1.08 -11.70 5.30
N ARG A 29 0.26 -12.20 6.24
CA ARG A 29 -0.76 -11.38 6.91
C ARG A 29 -0.14 -10.18 7.65
N ALA A 30 0.97 -10.37 8.35
CA ALA A 30 1.63 -9.27 9.06
C ALA A 30 2.22 -8.23 8.08
N GLU A 31 2.75 -8.67 6.93
CA GLU A 31 3.22 -7.77 5.88
C GLU A 31 2.06 -7.00 5.24
N GLU A 32 0.94 -7.66 4.95
CA GLU A 32 -0.28 -7.05 4.42
C GLU A 32 -0.80 -5.94 5.34
N GLU A 33 -0.91 -6.20 6.65
CA GLU A 33 -1.36 -5.20 7.62
C GLU A 33 -0.36 -4.02 7.73
N ALA A 34 0.94 -4.29 7.72
CA ALA A 34 1.95 -3.22 7.71
C ALA A 34 1.86 -2.33 6.46
N ILE A 35 1.55 -2.93 5.31
CA ILE A 35 1.32 -2.22 4.04
C ILE A 35 0.03 -1.39 4.11
N LYS A 36 -1.07 -1.95 4.63
CA LYS A 36 -2.33 -1.21 4.81
C LYS A 36 -2.12 0.00 5.71
N ASP A 37 -1.47 -0.17 6.85
CA ASP A 37 -1.17 0.92 7.78
C ASP A 37 -0.33 2.02 7.13
N LEU A 38 0.69 1.63 6.35
CA LEU A 38 1.52 2.56 5.59
C LEU A 38 0.69 3.36 4.58
N VAL A 39 -0.17 2.68 3.81
CA VAL A 39 -1.03 3.30 2.79
C VAL A 39 -2.07 4.21 3.45
N LEU A 40 -2.70 3.79 4.55
CA LEU A 40 -3.61 4.65 5.30
C LEU A 40 -2.91 5.92 5.75
N LYS A 41 -1.81 5.78 6.49
CA LYS A 41 -1.09 6.91 7.07
C LYS A 41 -0.55 7.88 6.02
N SER A 42 0.13 7.34 5.02
CA SER A 42 0.95 8.15 4.11
C SER A 42 0.19 8.55 2.85
N TYR A 43 -0.74 7.72 2.38
CA TYR A 43 -1.50 7.97 1.17
C TYR A 43 -2.89 8.53 1.49
N VAL A 44 -3.75 7.78 2.17
CA VAL A 44 -5.16 8.20 2.41
C VAL A 44 -5.20 9.43 3.32
N HIS A 45 -4.60 9.36 4.50
CA HIS A 45 -4.53 10.48 5.44
C HIS A 45 -3.52 11.54 4.98
N GLY A 46 -2.36 11.10 4.49
CA GLY A 46 -1.31 11.99 4.02
C GLY A 46 -1.73 12.89 2.87
N ALA A 47 -2.29 12.35 1.80
CA ALA A 47 -2.58 13.11 0.59
C ALA A 47 -4.02 13.65 0.51
N PHE A 48 -4.99 13.02 1.17
CA PHE A 48 -6.40 13.37 1.04
C PHE A 48 -7.00 13.98 2.31
N ASN A 49 -7.02 13.23 3.43
CA ASN A 49 -7.82 13.63 4.60
C ASN A 49 -7.14 14.67 5.51
N GLU A 50 -5.88 14.47 5.89
CA GLU A 50 -5.18 15.32 6.89
C GLU A 50 -4.13 16.24 6.27
N LEU A 51 -3.84 16.04 4.99
CA LEU A 51 -2.79 16.74 4.24
C LEU A 51 -1.44 16.67 4.95
N ASN A 52 -1.10 15.50 5.47
CA ASN A 52 0.12 15.25 6.21
C ASN A 52 1.30 15.00 5.25
N ALA A 53 1.85 16.08 4.71
CA ALA A 53 3.00 16.04 3.80
C ALA A 53 4.24 15.36 4.41
N GLU A 54 4.44 15.46 5.73
CA GLU A 54 5.56 14.79 6.41
C GLU A 54 5.37 13.28 6.48
N ALA A 55 4.14 12.80 6.69
CA ALA A 55 3.83 11.38 6.57
C ALA A 55 4.05 10.88 5.14
N MET A 56 3.67 11.68 4.13
CA MET A 56 3.95 11.35 2.73
C MET A 56 5.46 11.19 2.49
N LYS A 57 6.29 12.18 2.83
CA LYS A 57 7.75 12.13 2.62
C LYS A 57 8.41 10.91 3.28
N LYS A 58 7.85 10.41 4.38
CA LYS A 58 8.35 9.21 5.07
C LYS A 58 7.85 7.91 4.46
N GLY A 59 6.61 7.87 3.97
CA GLY A 59 5.98 6.63 3.48
C GLY A 59 6.23 6.34 2.00
N PHE A 60 6.48 7.37 1.21
CA PHE A 60 6.87 7.24 -0.20
C PHE A 60 8.39 7.19 -0.33
N HIS A 61 8.88 6.45 -1.33
CA HIS A 61 10.28 6.54 -1.73
C HIS A 61 10.52 7.87 -2.45
N GLU A 62 11.71 8.46 -2.36
CA GLU A 62 12.02 9.76 -2.95
C GLU A 62 11.89 9.79 -4.50
N ASP A 63 12.15 8.66 -5.14
CA ASP A 63 11.94 8.48 -6.59
C ASP A 63 10.49 8.17 -6.99
N PHE A 64 9.57 8.07 -6.03
CA PHE A 64 8.16 7.82 -6.33
C PHE A 64 7.63 8.87 -7.31
N ALA A 65 6.81 8.40 -8.25
CA ALA A 65 5.96 9.26 -9.04
C ALA A 65 4.60 8.62 -9.31
N ILE A 66 3.63 9.50 -9.54
CA ILE A 66 2.37 9.16 -10.20
C ILE A 66 2.62 9.22 -11.70
N TYR A 67 2.24 8.15 -12.40
CA TYR A 67 2.32 8.04 -13.83
C TYR A 67 0.90 8.09 -14.43
N SER A 68 0.71 8.93 -15.44
CA SER A 68 -0.55 9.02 -16.18
C SER A 68 -0.28 9.05 -17.69
N ALA A 69 -1.14 8.37 -18.44
CA ALA A 69 -1.04 8.30 -19.90
C ALA A 69 -1.94 9.35 -20.57
N LYS A 70 -1.46 9.91 -21.68
CA LYS A 70 -2.23 10.76 -22.61
C LYS A 70 -1.85 10.38 -24.04
N GLY A 71 -2.63 9.49 -24.65
CA GLY A 71 -2.22 8.82 -25.88
C GLY A 71 -0.94 8.01 -25.63
N GLU A 72 0.06 8.15 -26.50
CA GLU A 72 1.37 7.50 -26.36
C GLU A 72 2.31 8.23 -25.39
N SER A 73 1.94 9.42 -24.91
CA SER A 73 2.75 10.21 -23.97
C SER A 73 2.48 9.81 -22.53
N ILE A 74 3.51 9.85 -21.69
CA ILE A 74 3.43 9.62 -20.24
C ILE A 74 3.80 10.90 -19.48
N SER A 75 3.00 11.23 -18.46
CA SER A 75 3.34 12.27 -17.49
C SER A 75 3.89 11.62 -16.22
N LYS A 76 4.89 12.26 -15.62
CA LYS A 76 5.49 11.86 -14.34
C LYS A 76 5.26 12.98 -13.32
N TYR A 77 4.61 12.66 -12.20
CA TYR A 77 4.39 13.60 -11.09
C TYR A 77 5.12 13.12 -9.83
N PRO A 78 6.32 13.66 -9.53
CA PRO A 78 7.16 13.19 -8.43
C PRO A 78 6.59 13.47 -7.03
N ILE A 79 6.96 12.65 -6.04
CA ILE A 79 6.53 12.80 -4.65
C ILE A 79 6.86 14.17 -4.06
N ALA A 80 8.04 14.73 -4.36
CA ALA A 80 8.46 16.02 -3.80
C ALA A 80 7.48 17.14 -4.19
N VAL A 81 7.15 17.21 -5.48
CA VAL A 81 6.20 18.21 -6.01
C VAL A 81 4.81 18.00 -5.40
N TRP A 82 4.38 16.74 -5.27
CA TRP A 82 3.07 16.43 -4.74
C TRP A 82 2.94 16.75 -3.24
N ALA A 83 3.92 16.37 -2.43
CA ALA A 83 3.97 16.64 -1.00
C ALA A 83 4.03 18.16 -0.73
N ASP A 84 4.79 18.92 -1.53
CA ASP A 84 4.81 20.37 -1.43
C ASP A 84 3.46 21.00 -1.77
N GLY A 85 2.78 20.48 -2.80
CA GLY A 85 1.40 20.88 -3.13
C GLY A 85 0.42 20.60 -2.00
N VAL A 86 0.54 19.44 -1.34
CA VAL A 86 -0.26 19.08 -0.17
C VAL A 86 0.02 20.02 1.01
N ALA A 87 1.29 20.33 1.30
CA ALA A 87 1.67 21.26 2.36
C ALA A 87 1.11 22.68 2.10
N LYS A 88 1.22 23.17 0.86
CA LYS A 88 0.65 24.47 0.46
C LYS A 88 -0.87 24.49 0.62
N ARG A 89 -1.57 23.43 0.18
CA ARG A 89 -3.02 23.31 0.35
C ARG A 89 -3.41 23.32 1.83
N LYS A 90 -2.66 22.62 2.69
CA LYS A 90 -2.89 22.62 4.14
C LYS A 90 -2.76 24.00 4.75
N ALA A 91 -1.70 24.74 4.37
CA ALA A 91 -1.46 26.09 4.85
C ALA A 91 -2.52 27.11 4.37
N ASN A 92 -3.22 26.81 3.27
CA ASN A 92 -4.24 27.69 2.68
C ASN A 92 -5.65 27.39 3.20
N GLY A 93 -5.81 27.30 4.52
CA GLY A 93 -7.14 27.22 5.17
C GLY A 93 -7.87 25.89 4.99
N TYR A 94 -7.14 24.78 4.80
CA TYR A 94 -7.75 23.46 4.73
C TYR A 94 -8.36 23.04 6.08
N ASP A 95 -9.64 22.67 6.08
CA ASP A 95 -10.33 22.11 7.24
C ASP A 95 -10.59 20.61 7.05
N ALA A 96 -9.88 19.78 7.81
CA ALA A 96 -10.05 18.32 7.79
C ALA A 96 -11.42 17.85 8.31
N LYS A 97 -12.17 18.71 9.02
CA LYS A 97 -13.50 18.40 9.55
C LYS A 97 -14.62 18.71 8.55
N ASP A 98 -14.34 19.48 7.50
CA ASP A 98 -15.31 19.76 6.44
C ASP A 98 -15.69 18.44 5.74
N PRO A 99 -16.98 18.05 5.69
CA PRO A 99 -17.41 16.83 5.04
C PRO A 99 -16.95 16.67 3.59
N LYS A 100 -16.73 17.77 2.85
CA LYS A 100 -16.19 17.71 1.48
C LYS A 100 -14.75 17.20 1.41
N ASN A 101 -14.01 17.36 2.50
CA ASN A 101 -12.62 16.98 2.63
C ASN A 101 -12.45 15.56 3.19
N LYS A 102 -13.56 14.89 3.56
CA LYS A 102 -13.55 13.49 3.96
C LYS A 102 -13.51 12.59 2.72
N TRP A 103 -12.47 11.78 2.66
CA TRP A 103 -12.28 10.72 1.70
C TRP A 103 -12.39 9.36 2.40
N ASP A 104 -13.28 8.53 1.87
CA ASP A 104 -13.39 7.12 2.24
C ASP A 104 -12.55 6.28 1.28
N HIS A 105 -12.19 5.07 1.71
CA HIS A 105 -11.34 4.18 0.94
C HIS A 105 -11.80 2.73 1.08
N LYS A 106 -11.41 1.90 0.11
CA LYS A 106 -11.54 0.46 0.17
C LYS A 106 -10.30 -0.19 -0.42
N PHE A 107 -9.65 -1.06 0.34
CA PHE A 107 -8.63 -1.95 -0.19
C PHE A 107 -9.32 -3.03 -1.04
N ALA A 108 -9.18 -2.94 -2.36
CA ALA A 108 -9.74 -3.91 -3.28
C ALA A 108 -8.86 -5.17 -3.36
N SER A 109 -7.54 -5.00 -3.26
CA SER A 109 -6.58 -6.09 -3.09
C SER A 109 -5.28 -5.58 -2.49
N VAL A 110 -4.61 -6.44 -1.71
CA VAL A 110 -3.21 -6.28 -1.29
C VAL A 110 -2.52 -7.59 -1.59
N ASP A 111 -1.49 -7.53 -2.43
CA ASP A 111 -0.71 -8.70 -2.84
C ASP A 111 0.75 -8.50 -2.43
N VAL A 112 1.37 -9.52 -1.85
CA VAL A 112 2.73 -9.48 -1.31
C VAL A 112 3.52 -10.66 -1.84
N THR A 113 4.65 -10.38 -2.48
CA THR A 113 5.60 -11.40 -2.94
C THR A 113 7.00 -11.02 -2.49
N GLY A 114 7.49 -11.67 -1.44
CA GLY A 114 8.82 -11.40 -0.87
C GLY A 114 8.96 -9.95 -0.43
N GLY A 115 9.85 -9.19 -1.09
CA GLY A 115 10.11 -7.78 -0.80
C GLY A 115 9.32 -6.79 -1.68
N ALA A 116 8.37 -7.26 -2.46
CA ALA A 116 7.53 -6.44 -3.34
C ALA A 116 6.05 -6.62 -3.00
N ALA A 117 5.26 -5.56 -3.22
CA ALA A 117 3.82 -5.62 -3.03
C ALA A 117 3.06 -4.71 -4.01
N GLN A 118 1.79 -5.04 -4.24
CA GLN A 118 0.85 -4.21 -4.98
C GLN A 118 -0.42 -4.00 -4.15
N VAL A 119 -0.88 -2.76 -4.10
CA VAL A 119 -2.15 -2.39 -3.48
C VAL A 119 -3.05 -1.80 -4.54
N LYS A 120 -4.24 -2.39 -4.69
CA LYS A 120 -5.35 -1.76 -5.41
C LYS A 120 -6.27 -1.12 -4.38
N ILE A 121 -6.42 0.21 -4.45
CA ILE A 121 -7.26 0.97 -3.53
C ILE A 121 -8.26 1.81 -4.30
N GLU A 122 -9.51 1.79 -3.83
CA GLU A 122 -10.60 2.61 -4.34
C GLU A 122 -10.79 3.80 -3.40
N LEU A 123 -10.89 5.00 -3.96
CA LEU A 123 -11.07 6.24 -3.20
C LEU A 123 -12.41 6.87 -3.53
N PHE A 124 -13.10 7.29 -2.48
CA PHE A 124 -14.44 7.85 -2.56
C PHE A 124 -14.47 9.23 -1.90
N ASN A 125 -15.18 10.16 -2.52
CA ASN A 125 -15.45 11.46 -1.94
C ASN A 125 -16.93 11.79 -2.17
N GLN A 126 -17.61 12.29 -1.13
CA GLN A 126 -19.03 12.62 -1.19
C GLN A 126 -19.92 11.47 -1.73
N GLY A 127 -19.60 10.24 -1.33
CA GLY A 127 -20.36 9.04 -1.71
C GLY A 127 -20.14 8.55 -3.15
N LYS A 128 -19.22 9.15 -3.90
CA LYS A 128 -18.87 8.73 -5.27
C LYS A 128 -17.46 8.18 -5.32
N GLN A 129 -17.25 7.11 -6.08
CA GLN A 129 -15.92 6.63 -6.40
C GLN A 129 -15.26 7.63 -7.33
N VAL A 130 -14.08 8.13 -6.95
CA VAL A 130 -13.34 9.12 -7.75
C VAL A 130 -12.12 8.47 -8.39
N TYR A 131 -11.44 7.58 -7.67
CA TYR A 131 -10.24 6.92 -8.17
C TYR A 131 -10.24 5.42 -7.88
N THR A 132 -9.60 4.68 -8.78
CA THR A 132 -9.00 3.38 -8.50
C THR A 132 -7.51 3.50 -8.75
N ASP A 133 -6.72 3.35 -7.70
CA ASP A 133 -5.28 3.49 -7.76
C ASP A 133 -4.60 2.13 -7.59
N TYR A 134 -3.50 1.95 -8.32
CA TYR A 134 -2.58 0.83 -8.16
C TYR A 134 -1.28 1.39 -7.62
N LEU A 135 -0.96 1.03 -6.38
CA LEU A 135 0.27 1.41 -5.69
C LEU A 135 1.23 0.23 -5.73
N SER A 136 2.44 0.45 -6.22
CA SER A 136 3.54 -0.51 -6.08
C SER A 136 4.38 -0.14 -4.87
N LEU A 137 4.80 -1.14 -4.10
CA LEU A 137 5.61 -0.96 -2.90
C LEU A 137 6.82 -1.89 -2.92
N LEU A 138 7.89 -1.44 -2.29
CA LEU A 138 9.10 -2.22 -2.04
C LEU A 138 9.45 -2.18 -0.55
N LYS A 139 9.98 -3.30 -0.05
CA LYS A 139 10.50 -3.43 1.31
C LYS A 139 11.98 -3.14 1.30
N PHE A 140 12.37 -2.07 1.99
CA PHE A 140 13.74 -1.72 2.26
C PHE A 140 14.12 -2.21 3.66
N ASP A 141 15.40 -2.17 4.02
CA ASP A 141 15.85 -2.47 5.39
C ASP A 141 15.17 -1.57 6.43
N SER A 142 14.82 -0.34 6.03
CA SER A 142 14.06 0.62 6.84
C SER A 142 12.53 0.39 6.86
N GLY A 143 12.05 -0.68 6.23
CA GLY A 143 10.64 -1.02 6.08
C GLY A 143 10.06 -0.72 4.70
N TRP A 144 8.74 -0.91 4.58
CA TRP A 144 8.00 -0.68 3.33
C TRP A 144 7.97 0.79 2.92
N ARG A 145 7.99 1.02 1.61
CA ARG A 145 7.76 2.33 0.97
C ARG A 145 6.91 2.18 -0.29
N ILE A 146 6.09 3.18 -0.59
CA ILE A 146 5.35 3.26 -1.85
C ILE A 146 6.28 3.85 -2.93
N VAL A 147 6.44 3.17 -4.06
CA VAL A 147 7.47 3.49 -5.08
C VAL A 147 6.91 3.90 -6.44
N ALA A 148 5.67 3.53 -6.77
CA ALA A 148 5.01 4.01 -7.98
C ALA A 148 3.48 4.01 -7.83
N LYS A 149 2.81 4.86 -8.60
CA LYS A 149 1.35 4.87 -8.72
C LYS A 149 0.92 5.01 -10.18
N VAL A 150 -0.05 4.21 -10.60
CA VAL A 150 -0.93 4.50 -11.74
C VAL A 150 -2.37 4.51 -11.26
N TYR A 151 -3.27 5.12 -12.02
CA TYR A 151 -4.66 5.28 -11.60
C TYR A 151 -5.65 5.32 -12.75
N ASN A 152 -6.89 5.00 -12.42
CA ASN A 152 -8.08 5.35 -13.19
C ASN A 152 -8.86 6.42 -12.42
N GLN A 153 -9.28 7.48 -13.12
CA GLN A 153 -10.24 8.46 -12.61
C GLN A 153 -11.63 8.13 -13.16
N HIS A 154 -12.66 8.17 -12.30
CA HIS A 154 -14.06 7.85 -12.63
C HIS A 154 -14.91 9.10 -12.87
#